data_AF-A0A556MYC1-F1
#
_entry.id   AF-A0A556MYC1-F1
#
_cell.length_a   1.000
_cell.length_b   1.000
_cell.length_c   1.000
_cell.angle_alpha   90.00
_cell.angle_beta   90.00
_cell.angle_gamma   90.00
#
_symmetry.space_group_name_H-M   'P 1'
#
loop_
_entity.id
_entity.type
_entity.pdbx_description
1 polymer ?
#
loop_
_entity_poly.entity_id
_entity_poly.type
_entity_poly.pdbx_seq_one_letter_code
_entity_poly.pdbx_strand_id
1 'polypeptide(L)'
;MPQNKFAIARYSVIDELLKKNTYVKTSTIAETCKRNLGYEVSQRTIQLDLNSMKDDTFLGFFAPIEYCSKRKAYFYRDSDYQLGYQQLNLSELDLLEDVCNIASRHLKPDQRAILGDLLFKIKKRYIAK
;
A
#
# COMPACT_ATOMS: atom_id res chain seq x y z
N MET A 1 15.55 -3.78 -22.24
CA MET A 1 15.81 -2.91 -21.06
C MET A 1 15.15 -3.56 -19.84
N PRO A 2 15.73 -3.53 -18.63
CA PRO A 2 15.08 -4.17 -17.49
C PRO A 2 13.81 -3.38 -17.18
N GLN A 3 12.65 -4.02 -17.43
CA GLN A 3 11.31 -3.40 -17.35
C GLN A 3 10.99 -2.82 -15.96
N ASN A 4 11.80 -3.14 -14.94
CA ASN A 4 11.56 -2.86 -13.54
C ASN A 4 12.22 -1.58 -13.00
N LYS A 5 13.19 -0.95 -13.70
CA LYS A 5 13.97 0.19 -13.15
C LYS A 5 13.12 1.42 -12.80
N PHE A 6 11.94 1.56 -13.42
CA PHE A 6 11.03 2.70 -13.22
C PHE A 6 9.67 2.31 -12.61
N ALA A 7 9.51 1.08 -12.10
CA ALA A 7 8.22 0.62 -11.57
C ALA A 7 7.79 1.43 -10.35
N ILE A 8 8.72 1.70 -9.42
CA ILE A 8 8.46 2.49 -8.20
C ILE A 8 7.89 3.88 -8.55
N ALA A 9 8.47 4.57 -9.54
CA ALA A 9 7.97 5.88 -9.95
C ALA A 9 6.53 5.81 -10.51
N ARG A 10 6.21 4.75 -11.25
CA ARG A 10 4.84 4.50 -11.74
C ARG A 10 3.88 4.16 -10.60
N TYR A 11 4.32 3.40 -9.60
CA TYR A 11 3.52 3.09 -8.41
C TYR A 11 3.14 4.35 -7.64
N SER A 12 4.06 5.31 -7.50
CA SER A 12 3.76 6.61 -6.89
C SER A 12 2.70 7.39 -7.67
N VAL A 13 2.77 7.40 -9.01
CA VAL A 13 1.75 8.03 -9.86
C VAL A 13 0.39 7.34 -9.71
N ILE A 14 0.38 6.00 -9.67
CA ILE A 14 -0.84 5.22 -9.45
C ILE A 14 -1.46 5.55 -8.10
N ASP A 15 -0.69 5.53 -7.01
CA ASP A 15 -1.17 5.84 -5.65
C ASP A 15 -1.75 7.25 -5.56
N GLU A 16 -1.06 8.25 -6.11
CA GLU A 16 -1.54 9.63 -6.14
C GLU A 16 -2.88 9.76 -6.89
N LEU A 17 -3.01 9.12 -8.05
CA LEU A 17 -4.23 9.17 -8.84
C LEU A 17 -5.40 8.46 -8.15
N LEU A 18 -5.17 7.28 -7.57
CA LEU A 18 -6.21 6.50 -6.90
C LEU A 18 -6.66 7.14 -5.57
N LYS A 19 -5.79 7.89 -4.88
CA LYS A 19 -6.16 8.70 -3.70
C LYS A 19 -6.99 9.93 -4.06
N LYS A 20 -6.66 10.60 -5.16
CA LYS A 20 -7.31 11.85 -5.57
C LYS A 20 -8.64 11.65 -6.28
N ASN A 21 -8.89 10.45 -6.82
CA ASN A 21 -10.03 10.20 -7.71
C ASN A 21 -10.75 8.91 -7.33
N THR A 22 -12.09 8.94 -7.40
CA THR A 22 -12.91 7.75 -7.09
C THR A 22 -12.71 6.61 -8.09
N TYR A 23 -12.43 6.90 -9.37
CA TYR A 23 -12.20 5.89 -10.41
C TYR A 23 -11.20 6.41 -11.45
N VAL A 24 -10.19 5.61 -11.78
CA VAL A 24 -9.11 6.00 -12.70
C VAL A 24 -8.93 4.93 -13.79
N LYS A 25 -8.94 5.35 -15.06
CA LYS A 25 -8.69 4.45 -16.19
C LYS A 25 -7.19 4.24 -16.38
N THR A 26 -6.80 3.06 -16.87
CA THR A 26 -5.39 2.74 -17.23
C THR A 26 -4.82 3.72 -18.25
N SER A 27 -5.64 4.21 -19.19
CA SER A 27 -5.25 5.24 -20.14
C SER A 27 -4.84 6.55 -19.47
N THR A 28 -5.60 6.99 -18.45
CA THR A 28 -5.31 8.22 -17.68
C THR A 28 -4.02 8.08 -16.88
N ILE A 29 -3.78 6.89 -16.31
CA ILE A 29 -2.52 6.60 -15.59
C ILE A 29 -1.35 6.63 -16.59
N ALA A 30 -1.47 5.96 -17.73
CA ALA A 30 -0.44 5.92 -18.77
C ALA A 30 -0.08 7.34 -19.28
N GLU A 31 -1.08 8.17 -19.55
CA GLU A 31 -0.90 9.56 -19.97
C GLU A 31 -0.23 10.40 -18.88
N THR A 32 -0.63 10.21 -17.61
CA THR A 32 -0.01 10.90 -16.47
C THR A 32 1.44 10.46 -16.27
N CYS A 33 1.75 9.17 -16.42
CA CYS A 33 3.12 8.67 -16.44
C CYS A 33 3.95 9.29 -17.56
N LYS A 34 3.40 9.39 -18.78
CA LYS A 34 4.09 10.06 -19.90
C LYS A 34 4.44 11.51 -19.58
N ARG A 35 3.48 12.25 -19.03
CA ARG A 35 3.66 13.66 -18.65
C ARG A 35 4.66 13.83 -17.50
N ASN A 36 4.55 13.02 -16.45
CA ASN A 36 5.32 13.21 -15.22
C ASN A 36 6.71 12.57 -15.28
N LEU A 37 6.85 11.44 -15.99
CA LEU A 37 8.08 10.65 -16.03
C LEU A 37 8.85 10.82 -17.35
N GLY A 38 8.25 11.43 -18.37
CA GLY A 38 8.91 11.75 -19.64
C GLY A 38 9.05 10.59 -20.63
N TYR A 39 8.36 9.47 -20.42
CA TYR A 39 8.39 8.33 -21.35
C TYR A 39 7.04 7.62 -21.47
N GLU A 40 6.79 6.99 -22.62
CA GLU A 40 5.52 6.29 -22.85
C GLU A 40 5.43 4.98 -22.06
N VAL A 41 4.26 4.76 -21.46
CA VAL A 41 3.94 3.52 -20.73
C VAL A 41 2.70 2.90 -21.35
N SER A 42 2.78 1.63 -21.72
CA SER A 42 1.61 0.94 -22.27
C SER A 42 0.54 0.70 -21.20
N GLN A 43 -0.74 0.67 -21.59
CA GLN A 43 -1.81 0.29 -20.67
C GLN A 43 -1.62 -1.13 -20.10
N ARG A 44 -1.00 -2.03 -20.88
CA ARG A 44 -0.62 -3.38 -20.40
C ARG A 44 0.40 -3.30 -19.25
N THR A 45 1.38 -2.41 -19.34
CA THR A 45 2.35 -2.18 -18.27
C THR A 45 1.66 -1.64 -17.02
N ILE A 46 0.78 -0.64 -17.17
CA ILE A 46 -0.02 -0.13 -16.04
C ILE A 46 -0.86 -1.25 -15.40
N GLN A 47 -1.44 -2.13 -16.20
CA GLN A 47 -2.21 -3.26 -15.69
C GLN A 47 -1.36 -4.21 -14.85
N LEU A 48 -0.14 -4.52 -15.31
CA LEU A 48 0.82 -5.33 -14.57
C LEU A 48 1.25 -4.62 -13.28
N ASP A 49 1.51 -3.31 -13.33
CA ASP A 49 1.87 -2.51 -12.16
C ASP A 49 0.75 -2.51 -11.10
N LEU A 50 -0.51 -2.34 -11.51
CA LEU A 50 -1.68 -2.41 -10.62
C LEU A 50 -1.79 -3.79 -9.95
N ASN A 51 -1.56 -4.87 -10.70
CA ASN A 51 -1.56 -6.23 -10.16
C ASN A 51 -0.38 -6.43 -9.20
N SER A 52 0.81 -5.93 -9.54
CA SER A 52 1.98 -6.01 -8.65
C SER A 52 1.76 -5.24 -7.35
N MET A 53 1.23 -4.02 -7.40
CA MET A 53 0.90 -3.26 -6.19
C MET A 53 -0.14 -3.97 -5.31
N LYS A 54 -1.02 -4.77 -5.92
CA LYS A 54 -2.08 -5.48 -5.23
C LYS A 54 -1.61 -6.81 -4.60
N ASP A 55 -0.90 -7.63 -5.37
CA ASP A 55 -0.72 -9.06 -5.06
C ASP A 55 0.75 -9.50 -4.95
N ASP A 56 1.73 -8.66 -5.32
CA ASP A 56 3.16 -9.04 -5.29
C ASP A 56 3.69 -9.06 -3.86
N THR A 57 3.95 -10.27 -3.37
CA THR A 57 4.46 -10.52 -2.01
C THR A 57 5.87 -9.99 -1.78
N PHE A 58 6.69 -9.86 -2.83
CA PHE A 58 8.03 -9.29 -2.72
C PHE A 58 7.97 -7.77 -2.56
N LEU A 59 6.99 -7.10 -3.20
CA LEU A 59 6.75 -5.67 -2.99
C LEU A 59 6.09 -5.39 -1.63
N GLY A 60 5.17 -6.27 -1.20
CA GLY A 60 4.54 -6.19 0.12
C GLY A 60 3.60 -5.00 0.34
N PHE A 61 3.18 -4.32 -0.74
CA PHE A 61 2.27 -3.17 -0.64
C PHE A 61 0.86 -3.57 -0.28
N PHE A 62 0.37 -4.67 -0.85
CA PHE A 62 -0.99 -5.17 -0.67
C PHE A 62 -2.04 -4.04 -0.78
N ALA A 63 -1.90 -3.24 -1.84
CA ALA A 63 -2.75 -2.09 -2.08
C ALA A 63 -4.19 -2.55 -2.34
N PRO A 64 -5.21 -1.93 -1.72
CA PRO A 64 -6.61 -2.35 -1.82
C PRO A 64 -7.24 -1.89 -3.15
N ILE A 65 -6.60 -2.24 -4.27
CA ILE A 65 -7.01 -1.87 -5.62
C ILE A 65 -8.10 -2.82 -6.11
N GLU A 66 -9.20 -2.25 -6.57
CA GLU A 66 -10.29 -2.96 -7.23
C GLU A 66 -10.60 -2.41 -8.62
N TYR A 67 -11.23 -3.24 -9.46
CA TYR A 67 -11.65 -2.89 -10.80
C TYR A 67 -13.17 -2.82 -10.91
N CYS A 68 -13.68 -1.69 -11.39
CA CYS A 68 -15.10 -1.51 -11.69
C CYS A 68 -15.36 -1.79 -13.17
N SER A 69 -15.96 -2.94 -13.49
CA SER A 69 -16.29 -3.35 -14.87
C SER A 69 -17.19 -2.35 -15.60
N LYS A 70 -18.20 -1.80 -14.90
CA LYS A 70 -19.14 -0.80 -15.46
C LYS A 70 -18.43 0.48 -15.90
N ARG A 71 -17.43 0.94 -15.14
CA ARG A 71 -16.68 2.18 -15.42
C ARG A 71 -15.42 1.94 -16.24
N LYS A 72 -14.99 0.67 -16.34
CA LYS A 72 -13.72 0.24 -16.92
C LYS A 72 -12.54 0.99 -16.29
N ALA A 73 -12.52 1.04 -14.96
CA ALA A 73 -11.60 1.87 -14.18
C ALA A 73 -11.26 1.22 -12.82
N TYR A 74 -10.12 1.63 -12.26
CA TYR A 74 -9.56 1.19 -10.99
C TYR A 74 -9.83 2.19 -9.88
N PHE A 75 -9.89 1.71 -8.64
CA PHE A 75 -10.09 2.54 -7.46
C PHE A 75 -9.46 1.89 -6.22
N TYR A 76 -9.18 2.68 -5.19
CA TYR A 76 -8.90 2.14 -3.86
C TYR A 76 -10.21 1.85 -3.12
N ARG A 77 -10.38 0.60 -2.66
CA ARG A 77 -11.50 0.19 -1.80
C ARG A 77 -11.42 0.86 -0.42
N ASP A 78 -10.20 1.09 0.07
CA ASP A 78 -9.92 1.75 1.35
C ASP A 78 -9.16 3.06 1.10
N SER A 79 -9.79 4.19 1.42
CA SER A 79 -9.26 5.54 1.22
C SER A 79 -8.14 5.91 2.19
N ASP A 80 -8.01 5.19 3.31
CA ASP A 80 -7.00 5.45 4.34
C ASP A 80 -5.68 4.73 4.05
N TYR A 81 -5.63 3.96 2.95
CA TYR A 81 -4.42 3.30 2.47
C TYR A 81 -3.30 4.30 2.18
N GLN A 82 -2.07 3.92 2.56
CA GLN A 82 -0.86 4.70 2.30
C GLN A 82 0.20 3.81 1.66
N LEU A 83 0.59 4.11 0.42
CA LEU A 83 1.68 3.42 -0.25
C LEU A 83 3.00 3.57 0.53
N GLY A 84 3.77 2.48 0.63
CA GLY A 84 5.07 2.47 1.29
C GLY A 84 5.02 2.18 2.80
N TYR A 85 3.84 2.07 3.40
CA TYR A 85 3.70 1.49 4.73
C TYR A 85 3.59 -0.03 4.60
N GLN A 86 4.63 -0.75 5.05
CA GLN A 86 4.62 -2.21 5.14
C GLN A 86 3.46 -2.65 6.02
N GLN A 87 2.59 -3.47 5.45
CA GLN A 87 1.62 -4.21 6.25
C GLN A 87 2.38 -5.40 6.87
N LEU A 88 2.67 -5.32 8.16
CA LEU A 88 3.00 -6.47 9.01
C LEU A 88 2.06 -7.64 8.69
N ASN A 89 2.61 -8.79 8.35
CA ASN A 89 1.85 -10.04 8.25
C ASN A 89 1.53 -10.60 9.65
N LEU A 90 0.72 -11.66 9.73
CA LEU A 90 0.30 -12.23 11.01
C LEU A 90 1.49 -12.68 11.88
N SER A 91 2.48 -13.34 11.29
CA SER A 91 3.68 -13.77 12.03
C SER A 91 4.53 -12.60 12.52
N GLU A 92 4.59 -11.50 11.76
CA GLU A 92 5.27 -10.27 12.18
C GLU A 92 4.51 -9.56 13.31
N LEU A 93 3.17 -9.60 13.30
CA LEU A 93 2.34 -9.08 14.39
C LEU A 93 2.52 -9.90 15.67
N ASP A 94 2.55 -11.23 15.56
CA ASP A 94 2.77 -12.12 16.70
C ASP A 94 4.15 -11.87 17.31
N LEU A 95 5.20 -11.80 16.48
CA LEU A 95 6.55 -11.47 16.94
C LEU A 95 6.62 -10.09 17.61
N LEU A 96 5.94 -9.09 17.05
CA LEU A 96 5.91 -7.76 17.63
C LEU A 96 5.21 -7.76 19.01
N GLU A 97 4.14 -8.53 19.16
CA GLU A 97 3.45 -8.71 20.44
C GLU A 97 4.36 -9.37 21.47
N ASP A 98 5.08 -10.43 21.09
CA ASP A 98 6.06 -11.10 21.95
C ASP A 98 7.18 -10.15 22.38
N VAL A 99 7.76 -9.38 21.45
CA VAL A 99 8.80 -8.38 21.75
C VAL A 99 8.27 -7.32 22.72
N CYS A 100 7.05 -6.83 22.51
CA CYS A 100 6.45 -5.85 23.40
C CYS A 100 6.18 -6.43 24.79
N ASN A 101 5.74 -7.69 24.88
CA ASN A 101 5.53 -8.38 26.15
C ASN A 101 6.84 -8.51 26.94
N ILE A 102 7.93 -8.87 26.26
CA ILE A 102 9.28 -8.94 26.86
C ILE A 102 9.71 -7.54 27.32
N ALA A 103 9.63 -6.55 26.44
CA ALA A 103 10.05 -5.18 26.73
C ALA A 103 9.26 -4.56 27.89
N SER A 104 7.95 -4.85 27.99
CA SER A 104 7.06 -4.31 29.03
C SER A 104 7.57 -4.53 30.45
N ARG A 105 8.28 -5.64 30.69
CA ARG A 105 8.85 -6.01 32.01
C ARG A 105 9.97 -5.07 32.46
N HIS A 106 10.59 -4.37 31.52
CA HIS A 106 11.71 -3.47 31.76
C HIS A 106 11.34 -1.99 31.62
N LEU A 107 10.09 -1.69 31.28
CA LEU A 107 9.61 -0.33 31.02
C LEU A 107 8.95 0.31 32.26
N LYS A 108 9.13 1.61 32.39
CA LYS A 108 8.41 2.42 33.40
C LYS A 108 6.90 2.44 33.09
N PRO A 109 6.04 2.71 34.09
CA PRO A 109 4.58 2.66 33.91
C PRO A 109 4.06 3.56 32.77
N ASP A 110 4.61 4.76 32.62
CA ASP A 110 4.32 5.72 31.54
C ASP A 110 4.70 5.16 30.16
N GLN A 111 5.87 4.54 30.05
CA GLN A 111 6.32 3.91 28.81
C GLN A 111 5.48 2.69 28.42
N ARG A 112 5.02 1.90 29.41
CA ARG A 112 4.10 0.78 29.18
C ARG A 112 2.75 1.24 28.64
N ALA A 113 2.21 2.34 29.16
CA ALA A 113 0.96 2.91 28.67
C ALA A 113 1.09 3.35 27.20
N ILE A 114 2.17 4.05 26.85
CA ILE A 114 2.45 4.48 25.47
C ILE A 114 2.58 3.27 24.52
N LEU A 115 3.31 2.23 24.95
CA LEU A 115 3.48 1.01 24.16
C LEU A 115 2.15 0.27 23.94
N GLY A 116 1.32 0.19 24.98
CA GLY A 116 -0.02 -0.39 24.91
C GLY A 116 -0.92 0.35 23.93
N ASP A 117 -0.93 1.69 23.97
CA ASP A 117 -1.69 2.52 23.03
C ASP A 117 -1.22 2.36 21.58
N LEU A 118 0.10 2.26 21.37
CA LEU A 118 0.69 1.99 20.06
C LEU A 118 0.25 0.63 19.51
N LEU A 119 0.37 -0.43 20.31
CA LEU A 119 -0.07 -1.77 19.95
C LEU A 119 -1.56 -1.82 19.65
N PHE A 120 -2.38 -1.13 20.45
CA PHE A 120 -3.82 -1.05 20.22
C PHE A 120 -4.14 -0.35 18.90
N LYS A 121 -3.48 0.77 18.59
CA LYS A 121 -3.64 1.47 17.30
C LYS A 121 -3.24 0.60 16.12
N ILE A 122 -2.13 -0.14 16.25
CA ILE A 122 -1.69 -1.11 15.23
C ILE A 122 -2.75 -2.20 15.08
N LYS A 123 -3.10 -2.94 16.14
CA LYS A 123 -4.11 -4.03 16.09
C LYS A 123 -5.46 -3.59 15.53
N LYS A 124 -5.99 -2.44 15.98
CA LYS A 124 -7.26 -1.88 15.48
C LYS A 124 -7.23 -1.65 13.97
N ARG A 125 -6.09 -1.21 13.44
CA ARG A 125 -5.91 -0.95 12.00
C ARG A 125 -5.83 -2.24 11.16
N TYR A 126 -5.45 -3.37 11.79
CA TYR A 126 -5.43 -4.69 11.14
C TYR A 126 -6.75 -5.46 11.27
N ILE A 127 -7.43 -5.36 12.41
CA ILE A 127 -8.69 -6.08 12.67
C ILE A 127 -9.90 -5.39 11.99
N ALA A 128 -9.80 -4.10 11.67
CA ALA A 128 -10.86 -3.37 10.96
C ALA A 128 -10.91 -3.64 9.44
N LYS A 129 -10.10 -4.57 8.92
CA LYS A 129 -10.15 -5.07 7.53
C LYS A 129 -10.91 -6.39 7.44
#